data_AF-A0A1Q6GI57-F1
#
_entry.id   AF-A0A1Q6GI57-F1
#
_cell.length_a   1.000
_cell.length_b   1.000
_cell.length_c   1.000
_cell.angle_alpha   90.00
_cell.angle_beta   90.00
_cell.angle_gamma   90.00
#
_symmetry.space_group_name_H-M   'P 1'
#
loop_
_entity.id
_entity.type
_entity.pdbx_description
1 polymer ?
#
loop_
_entity_poly.entity_id
_entity_poly.type
_entity_poly.pdbx_seq_one_letter_code
_entity_poly.pdbx_strand_id
1 'polypeptide(L)'
;MRYTKFFCFLLMMVFAASAFSKQPKDKNKYGVYLAGVSASFTDSLVYFTDVQYLDSAAVDDKGMLVGRALYSIQLKDYLEQKQNGKNRTCFMFFSRKKKNVQKELKKLKEKYTKGGSLFLQDVNAEFKFEKPDFE
;
A
#
# COMPACT_ATOMS: atom_id res chain seq x y z
N MET A 1 -1.07 -35.73 -42.16
CA MET A 1 0.19 -35.30 -41.51
C MET A 1 0.62 -33.85 -41.81
N ARG A 2 -0.14 -33.02 -42.54
CA ARG A 2 0.24 -31.61 -42.82
C ARG A 2 -0.30 -30.60 -41.79
N TYR A 3 -1.48 -30.83 -41.21
CA TYR A 3 -2.13 -29.88 -40.27
C TYR A 3 -1.73 -30.05 -38.80
N THR A 4 -1.26 -31.23 -38.41
CA THR A 4 -0.81 -31.52 -37.04
C THR A 4 0.39 -30.66 -36.64
N LYS A 5 1.29 -30.38 -37.60
CA LYS A 5 2.45 -29.51 -37.38
C LYS A 5 2.05 -28.04 -37.16
N PHE A 6 1.03 -27.56 -37.85
CA PHE A 6 0.51 -26.20 -37.67
C PHE A 6 -0.24 -26.03 -36.34
N PHE A 7 -1.01 -27.05 -35.92
CA PHE A 7 -1.70 -27.02 -34.63
C PHE A 7 -0.71 -27.02 -33.45
N CYS A 8 0.37 -27.81 -33.53
CA CYS A 8 1.43 -27.78 -32.52
C CYS A 8 2.19 -26.44 -32.49
N PHE A 9 2.40 -25.80 -33.65
CA PHE A 9 3.02 -24.47 -33.72
C PHE A 9 2.13 -23.37 -33.11
N LEU A 10 0.81 -23.45 -33.31
CA LEU A 10 -0.15 -22.52 -32.73
C LEU A 10 -0.22 -22.68 -31.20
N LEU A 11 -0.19 -23.91 -30.69
CA LEU A 11 -0.16 -24.18 -29.24
C LEU A 11 1.12 -23.64 -28.59
N MET A 12 2.28 -23.75 -29.26
CA MET A 12 3.55 -23.22 -28.76
C MET A 12 3.59 -21.69 -28.68
N MET A 13 2.90 -20.97 -29.58
CA MET A 13 2.80 -19.50 -29.49
C MET A 13 1.94 -19.03 -28.31
N VAL A 14 0.89 -19.77 -27.94
CA VAL A 14 0.02 -19.43 -26.81
C VAL A 14 0.75 -19.60 -25.46
N PHE A 15 1.68 -20.56 -25.36
CA PHE A 15 2.53 -20.72 -24.17
C PHE A 15 3.70 -19.72 -24.09
N ALA A 16 4.13 -19.14 -25.21
CA ALA A 16 5.20 -18.12 -25.20
C ALA A 16 4.69 -16.73 -24.75
N ALA A 17 3.40 -16.44 -24.88
CA ALA A 17 2.81 -15.15 -24.50
C ALA A 17 2.56 -14.99 -22.99
N SER A 18 2.54 -16.07 -22.21
CA SER A 18 2.34 -16.02 -20.75
C SER A 18 3.63 -15.78 -19.97
N ALA A 19 4.79 -15.78 -20.63
CA ALA A 19 6.07 -15.38 -20.07
C ALA A 19 6.35 -13.89 -20.27
N PHE A 20 5.34 -13.02 -20.09
CA PHE A 20 5.61 -11.61 -19.74
C PHE A 20 6.12 -11.59 -18.29
N SER A 21 7.34 -12.08 -18.14
CA SER A 21 8.10 -12.08 -16.92
C SER A 21 8.13 -10.64 -16.44
N LYS A 22 7.46 -10.33 -15.31
CA LYS A 22 7.65 -9.07 -14.59
C LYS A 22 9.16 -8.87 -14.50
N GLN A 23 9.72 -7.94 -15.28
CA GLN A 23 11.13 -7.62 -15.19
C GLN A 23 11.46 -7.37 -13.73
N PRO A 24 12.59 -7.88 -13.20
CA PRO A 24 12.95 -7.64 -11.83
C PRO A 24 13.04 -6.14 -11.62
N LYS A 25 12.05 -5.59 -10.89
CA LYS A 25 12.02 -4.18 -10.54
C LYS A 25 13.30 -3.87 -9.78
N ASP A 26 13.94 -2.75 -10.10
CA ASP A 26 15.13 -2.29 -9.39
C ASP A 26 14.83 -2.23 -7.88
N LYS A 27 15.47 -3.12 -7.11
CA LYS A 27 15.29 -3.25 -5.65
C LYS A 27 15.68 -1.96 -4.92
N ASN A 28 16.51 -1.12 -5.53
CA ASN A 28 16.88 0.20 -5.00
C ASN A 28 15.81 1.25 -5.24
N LYS A 29 14.87 1.03 -6.15
CA LYS A 29 13.79 1.96 -6.49
C LYS A 29 12.43 1.49 -5.96
N TYR A 30 12.13 0.22 -6.10
CA TYR A 30 10.83 -0.38 -5.77
C TYR A 30 10.87 -1.23 -4.50
N GLY A 31 9.69 -1.58 -3.96
CA GLY A 31 9.56 -2.41 -2.76
C GLY A 31 9.63 -1.57 -1.49
N VAL A 32 8.45 -1.27 -0.94
CA VAL A 32 8.32 -0.38 0.23
C VAL A 32 7.35 -0.99 1.23
N TYR A 33 7.69 -0.91 2.51
CA TYR A 33 6.72 -1.14 3.59
C TYR A 33 5.95 0.14 3.83
N LEU A 34 4.62 0.05 3.83
CA LEU A 34 3.67 1.15 3.97
C LEU A 34 2.77 0.89 5.18
N ALA A 35 2.39 1.97 5.85
CA ALA A 35 1.30 1.96 6.81
C ALA A 35 0.61 3.32 6.80
N GLY A 36 -0.70 3.32 6.99
CA GLY A 36 -1.52 4.50 7.06
C GLY A 36 -2.02 4.78 8.47
N VAL A 37 -2.18 6.06 8.80
CA VAL A 37 -2.82 6.51 10.05
C VAL A 37 -3.85 7.57 9.71
N SER A 38 -5.06 7.47 10.26
CA SER A 38 -6.13 8.44 10.03
C SER A 38 -6.62 9.05 11.34
N ALA A 39 -6.65 10.38 11.40
CA ALA A 39 -7.09 11.15 12.55
C ALA A 39 -8.11 12.23 12.13
N SER A 40 -8.96 12.64 13.07
CA SER A 40 -9.85 13.78 12.92
C SER A 40 -9.60 14.81 14.02
N PHE A 41 -9.87 16.08 13.75
CA PHE A 41 -9.90 17.12 14.78
C PHE A 41 -11.26 17.20 15.49
N THR A 42 -12.27 16.51 14.97
CA THR A 42 -13.66 16.57 15.46
C THR A 42 -14.05 15.35 16.30
N ASP A 43 -13.17 14.35 16.41
CA ASP A 43 -13.39 13.14 17.21
C ASP A 43 -12.09 12.62 17.82
N SER A 44 -12.23 11.67 18.74
CA SER A 44 -11.12 11.05 19.46
C SER A 44 -10.59 9.77 18.81
N LEU A 45 -11.13 9.34 17.67
CA LEU A 45 -10.71 8.09 17.05
C LEU A 45 -9.41 8.31 16.27
N VAL A 46 -8.53 7.31 16.25
CA VAL A 46 -7.36 7.27 15.37
C VAL A 46 -7.27 5.87 14.78
N TYR A 47 -7.34 5.78 13.45
CA TYR A 47 -7.21 4.50 12.75
C TYR A 47 -5.76 4.22 12.36
N PHE A 48 -5.34 2.97 12.47
CA PHE A 48 -4.03 2.49 12.04
C PHE A 48 -4.19 1.31 11.08
N THR A 49 -3.53 1.34 9.94
CA THR A 49 -3.42 0.12 9.12
C THR A 49 -2.32 -0.77 9.64
N ASP A 50 -2.39 -2.06 9.29
CA ASP A 50 -1.21 -2.93 9.34
C ASP A 50 -0.07 -2.40 8.46
N VAL A 51 1.15 -2.86 8.78
CA VAL A 51 2.33 -2.61 7.93
C VAL A 51 2.30 -3.60 6.76
N GLN A 52 2.11 -3.07 5.55
CA GLN A 52 2.00 -3.83 4.31
C GLN A 52 3.26 -3.68 3.46
N TYR A 53 3.69 -4.74 2.77
CA TYR A 53 4.77 -4.64 1.79
C TYR A 53 4.18 -4.54 0.39
N LEU A 54 4.59 -3.52 -0.37
CA LEU A 54 4.13 -3.30 -1.74
C LEU A 54 5.35 -3.28 -2.68
N ASP A 55 5.45 -4.28 -3.54
CA ASP A 55 6.54 -4.47 -4.51
C ASP A 55 6.49 -3.44 -5.67
N SER A 56 5.33 -2.81 -5.89
CA SER A 56 5.06 -1.83 -6.93
C SER A 56 5.22 -0.38 -6.49
N ALA A 57 5.25 -0.14 -5.17
CA ALA A 57 5.56 1.17 -4.61
C ALA A 57 7.02 1.53 -4.86
N ALA A 58 7.26 2.79 -5.18
CA ALA A 58 8.59 3.33 -5.45
C ALA A 58 8.91 4.50 -4.53
N VAL A 59 10.19 4.68 -4.25
CA VAL A 59 10.73 5.88 -3.61
C VAL A 59 11.55 6.63 -4.67
N ASP A 60 11.35 7.93 -4.77
CA ASP A 60 12.12 8.78 -5.68
C ASP A 60 13.55 9.04 -5.18
N ASP A 61 14.34 9.75 -5.99
CA ASP A 61 15.73 10.06 -5.67
C ASP A 61 15.88 10.99 -4.45
N LYS A 62 14.79 11.63 -4.02
CA LYS A 62 14.72 12.47 -2.81
C LYS A 62 14.31 11.67 -1.57
N GLY A 63 14.11 10.37 -1.70
CA GLY A 63 13.69 9.52 -0.59
C GLY A 63 12.19 9.60 -0.29
N MET A 64 11.38 10.15 -1.19
CA MET A 64 9.93 10.35 -1.02
C MET A 64 9.13 9.22 -1.69
N LEU A 65 8.05 8.79 -1.04
CA LEU A 65 7.12 7.83 -1.62
C LEU A 65 6.41 8.45 -2.85
N VAL A 66 6.61 7.86 -4.02
CA VAL A 66 5.97 8.29 -5.26
C VAL A 66 4.46 8.06 -5.15
N GLY A 67 3.65 9.09 -5.42
CA GLY A 67 2.20 9.01 -5.27
C GLY A 67 1.70 8.99 -3.82
N ARG A 68 2.50 9.44 -2.84
CA ARG A 68 2.15 9.46 -1.40
C ARG A 68 0.73 9.98 -1.11
N ALA A 69 0.31 11.04 -1.80
CA ALA A 69 -1.02 11.64 -1.62
C ALA A 69 -2.15 10.69 -2.06
N LEU A 70 -1.94 9.92 -3.13
CA LEU A 70 -2.93 8.97 -3.64
C LEU A 70 -3.07 7.77 -2.70
N TYR A 71 -1.98 7.29 -2.08
CA TYR A 71 -2.08 6.27 -1.02
C TYR A 71 -2.87 6.76 0.20
N SER A 72 -2.73 8.03 0.59
CA SER A 72 -3.58 8.59 1.66
C SER A 72 -5.04 8.70 1.25
N ILE A 73 -5.33 8.95 -0.03
CA ILE A 73 -6.70 8.97 -0.55
C ILE A 73 -7.30 7.57 -0.53
N GLN A 74 -6.56 6.52 -0.94
CA GLN A 74 -7.04 5.13 -0.84
C GLN A 74 -7.50 4.78 0.59
N LEU A 75 -6.71 5.16 1.61
CA LEU A 75 -7.10 4.95 3.00
C LEU A 75 -8.34 5.78 3.38
N LYS A 76 -8.38 7.04 2.98
CA LYS A 76 -9.52 7.92 3.23
C LYS A 76 -10.80 7.31 2.66
N ASP A 77 -10.80 6.99 1.37
CA ASP A 77 -11.96 6.47 0.65
C ASP A 77 -12.45 5.15 1.26
N TYR A 78 -11.53 4.27 1.64
CA TYR A 78 -11.88 3.03 2.33
C TYR A 78 -12.58 3.30 3.67
N LEU A 79 -12.04 4.19 4.50
CA LEU A 79 -12.64 4.55 5.78
C LEU A 79 -14.01 5.20 5.61
N GLU A 80 -14.17 6.08 4.63
CA GLU A 80 -15.44 6.75 4.33
C GLU A 80 -16.51 5.76 3.85
N GLN A 81 -16.14 4.80 3.00
CA GLN A 81 -17.06 3.83 2.41
C GLN A 81 -17.40 2.66 3.34
N LYS A 82 -16.44 2.19 4.14
CA LYS A 82 -16.54 0.91 4.88
C LYS A 82 -16.59 1.05 6.39
N GLN A 83 -16.06 2.13 6.97
CA GLN A 83 -15.94 2.31 8.42
C GLN A 83 -16.53 3.63 8.93
N ASN A 84 -17.35 4.31 8.12
CA ASN A 84 -17.99 5.59 8.44
C ASN A 84 -17.01 6.69 8.91
N GLY A 85 -15.74 6.61 8.50
CA GLY A 85 -14.66 7.52 8.88
C GLY A 85 -14.61 8.77 8.01
N LYS A 86 -15.69 9.57 7.98
CA LYS A 86 -15.85 10.76 7.13
C LYS A 86 -14.95 11.93 7.54
N ASN A 87 -14.46 12.70 6.55
CA ASN A 87 -13.73 13.96 6.74
C ASN A 87 -12.45 13.84 7.57
N ARG A 88 -11.77 12.69 7.47
CA ARG A 88 -10.56 12.41 8.25
C ARG A 88 -9.30 12.69 7.45
N THR A 89 -8.26 13.13 8.13
CA THR A 89 -6.92 13.33 7.53
C THR A 89 -6.13 12.02 7.62
N CYS A 90 -5.63 11.55 6.48
CA CYS A 90 -4.87 10.32 6.37
C CYS A 90 -3.39 10.59 6.08
N PHE A 91 -2.50 9.95 6.84
CA PHE A 91 -1.05 10.11 6.78
C PHE A 91 -0.39 8.77 6.44
N MET A 92 0.66 8.82 5.62
CA MET A 92 1.41 7.64 5.20
C MET A 92 2.78 7.58 5.87
N PHE A 93 3.08 6.44 6.48
CA PHE A 93 4.40 6.05 6.94
C PHE A 93 4.98 5.03 5.97
N PHE A 94 6.24 5.21 5.60
CA PHE A 94 6.88 4.32 4.65
C PHE A 94 8.37 4.11 4.94
N SER A 95 8.88 2.94 4.57
CA SER A 95 10.33 2.66 4.57
C SER A 95 10.64 1.41 3.77
N ARG A 96 11.87 1.32 3.25
CA ARG A 96 12.39 0.05 2.70
C ARG A 96 12.56 -1.03 3.76
N LYS A 97 12.60 -0.67 5.06
CA LYS A 97 12.78 -1.60 6.18
C LYS A 97 11.52 -1.62 7.05
N LYS A 98 10.87 -2.79 7.17
CA LYS A 98 9.67 -3.00 8.02
C LYS A 98 9.84 -2.45 9.44
N LYS A 99 10.99 -2.72 10.06
CA LYS A 99 11.32 -2.28 11.43
C LYS A 99 11.23 -0.77 11.63
N ASN A 100 11.54 0.02 10.59
CA ASN A 100 11.51 1.48 10.69
C ASN A 100 10.07 1.99 10.75
N VAL A 101 9.20 1.46 9.88
CA VAL A 101 7.76 1.78 9.91
C VAL A 101 7.15 1.35 11.24
N GLN A 102 7.44 0.13 11.71
CA GLN A 102 6.96 -0.35 13.00
C GLN A 102 7.42 0.52 14.18
N LYS A 103 8.66 1.01 14.14
CA LYS A 103 9.20 1.92 15.18
C LYS A 103 8.45 3.25 15.20
N GLU A 104 8.20 3.86 14.04
CA GLU A 104 7.45 5.12 13.93
C GLU A 104 6.00 4.95 14.40
N LEU A 105 5.32 3.88 13.97
CA LEU A 105 3.97 3.57 14.46
C LEU A 105 3.93 3.33 15.96
N LYS A 106 4.90 2.59 16.52
CA LYS A 106 4.99 2.33 17.96
C LYS A 106 5.13 3.63 18.75
N LYS A 107 6.05 4.52 18.34
CA LYS A 107 6.21 5.85 18.96
C LYS A 107 4.91 6.66 18.92
N LEU A 108 4.20 6.62 17.79
CA LEU A 108 2.94 7.34 17.62
C LEU A 108 1.84 6.78 18.52
N LYS A 109 1.67 5.45 18.54
CA LYS A 109 0.74 4.76 19.45
C LYS A 109 1.05 5.11 20.91
N GLU A 110 2.31 5.01 21.34
CA GLU A 110 2.74 5.40 22.69
C GLU A 110 2.42 6.87 23.02
N LYS A 111 2.65 7.79 22.07
CA LYS A 111 2.34 9.22 22.25
C LYS A 111 0.83 9.44 22.43
N TYR A 112 0.01 8.80 21.62
CA TYR A 112 -1.44 8.96 21.68
C TYR A 112 -2.05 8.29 22.91
N THR A 113 -1.55 7.11 23.32
CA THR A 113 -1.97 6.46 24.56
C THR A 113 -1.60 7.28 25.80
N LYS A 114 -0.39 7.87 25.84
CA LYS A 114 0.03 8.72 26.98
C LYS A 114 -0.82 9.99 27.13
N GLY A 115 -1.39 10.51 26.04
CA GLY A 115 -2.30 11.66 26.08
C GLY A 115 -3.68 11.34 26.65
N GLY A 116 -4.09 10.06 26.68
CA GLY A 116 -5.32 9.59 27.31
C GLY A 116 -6.65 9.95 26.62
N SER A 117 -6.65 10.90 25.68
CA SER A 117 -7.88 11.42 25.04
C SER A 117 -8.23 10.78 23.70
N LEU A 118 -7.39 9.86 23.19
CA LEU A 118 -7.53 9.25 21.88
C LEU A 118 -7.77 7.74 21.98
N PHE A 119 -8.71 7.26 21.17
CA PHE A 119 -9.04 5.85 21.00
C PHE A 119 -8.36 5.33 19.73
N LEU A 120 -7.43 4.39 19.90
CA LEU A 120 -6.70 3.77 18.79
C LEU A 120 -7.49 2.56 18.28
N GLN A 121 -7.77 2.54 16.99
CA GLN A 121 -8.46 1.45 16.32
C GLN A 121 -7.64 0.98 15.13
N ASP A 122 -7.56 -0.32 14.90
CA ASP A 122 -6.95 -0.82 13.68
C ASP A 122 -7.99 -0.85 12.54
N VAL A 123 -7.55 -0.51 11.33
CA VAL A 123 -8.32 -0.63 10.09
C VAL A 123 -8.56 -2.10 9.82
N ASN A 124 -9.71 -2.43 9.22
CA ASN A 124 -10.01 -3.82 8.88
C ASN A 124 -8.90 -4.41 7.97
N ALA A 125 -8.47 -5.64 8.29
CA ALA A 125 -7.39 -6.35 7.63
C ALA A 125 -7.62 -6.60 6.12
N GLU A 126 -8.86 -6.49 5.65
CA GLU A 126 -9.22 -6.55 4.22
C GLU A 126 -8.62 -5.38 3.41
N PHE A 127 -8.37 -4.23 4.04
CA PHE A 127 -7.79 -3.08 3.34
C PHE A 127 -6.36 -3.38 2.88
N LYS A 128 -6.10 -3.19 1.59
CA LYS A 128 -4.77 -3.33 0.97
C LYS A 128 -4.42 -2.09 0.16
N PHE A 129 -3.17 -1.65 0.30
CA PHE A 129 -2.64 -0.59 -0.57
C PHE A 129 -2.36 -1.14 -1.96
N GLU A 130 -2.71 -0.35 -2.96
CA GLU A 130 -2.43 -0.65 -4.36
C GLU A 130 -1.59 0.47 -4.97
N LYS A 131 -0.82 0.16 -6.01
CA LYS A 131 -0.04 1.20 -6.70
C LYS A 131 -1.04 2.19 -7.31
N PRO A 132 -0.94 3.50 -7.00
CA PRO A 132 -1.79 4.49 -7.62
C PRO A 132 -1.54 4.57 -9.12
N ASP A 133 -2.63 4.69 -9.87
CA ASP A 133 -2.57 5.09 -11.26
C ASP A 133 -2.46 6.62 -11.33
N PHE A 134 -1.55 7.09 -12.18
CA PHE A 134 -1.41 8.51 -12.50
C PHE A 134 -2.18 8.71 -13.79
N GLU A 135 -3.33 9.39 -13.71
CA GLU A 135 -4.01 9.89 -14.90
C GLU A 135 -3.20 11.00 -15.59
#